data_AF-A0AA39JHQ0-F1
#
_entry.id   AF-A0AA39JHQ0-F1
#
_cell.length_a   1.000
_cell.length_b   1.000
_cell.length_c   1.000
_cell.angle_alpha   90.00
_cell.angle_beta   90.00
_cell.angle_gamma   90.00
#
_symmetry.space_group_name_H-M   'P 1'
#
loop_
_entity.id
_entity.type
_entity.pdbx_description
1 polymer ?
#
loop_
_entity_poly.entity_id
_entity_poly.type
_entity_poly.pdbx_seq_one_letter_code
_entity_poly.pdbx_strand_id
1 'polypeptide(L)'
;MVEESRDGVDVLLVFVRRPSSPELSYSHCQAGLFSAVVTTFVIQTSQSLQADYMEMSVNLLFEMISIQRTIASGASLDTVAASTLNPNTTFIASTTSIWVNGL
;
A
#
# COMPACT_ATOMS: atom_id res chain seq x y z
N MET A 1 -7.21 -4.02 11.37
CA MET A 1 -6.83 -4.25 9.96
C MET A 1 -5.96 -5.50 9.75
N VAL A 2 -5.77 -6.38 10.76
CA VAL A 2 -5.00 -7.65 10.63
C VAL A 2 -5.87 -8.86 10.28
N GLU A 3 -7.19 -8.78 10.50
CA GLU A 3 -8.10 -9.92 10.32
C GLU A 3 -8.36 -10.26 8.84
N GLU A 4 -8.34 -9.28 7.93
CA GLU A 4 -8.57 -9.53 6.50
C GLU A 4 -7.38 -10.21 5.81
N SER A 5 -6.16 -9.98 6.31
CA SER A 5 -4.96 -10.69 5.84
C SER A 5 -4.90 -12.13 6.35
N ARG A 6 -5.57 -12.46 7.45
CA ARG A 6 -5.60 -13.82 8.01
C ARG A 6 -6.45 -14.75 7.16
N ASP A 7 -7.61 -14.26 6.73
CA ASP A 7 -8.53 -15.02 5.88
C ASP A 7 -7.89 -15.45 4.54
N GLY A 8 -7.11 -14.55 3.92
CA GLY A 8 -6.34 -14.88 2.71
C GLY A 8 -5.21 -15.91 2.92
N VAL A 9 -4.55 -15.87 4.09
CA VAL A 9 -3.47 -16.83 4.45
C VAL A 9 -4.04 -18.19 4.83
N ASP A 10 -5.22 -18.23 5.47
CA ASP A 10 -5.92 -19.47 5.80
C ASP A 10 -6.41 -20.20 4.55
N VAL A 11 -6.92 -19.49 3.54
CA VAL A 11 -7.26 -20.09 2.23
C VAL A 11 -6.02 -20.66 1.54
N LEU A 12 -4.89 -19.96 1.56
CA LEU A 12 -3.64 -20.44 0.99
C LEU A 12 -3.11 -21.69 1.73
N LEU A 13 -3.26 -21.72 3.07
CA LEU A 13 -2.91 -22.88 3.90
C LEU A 13 -3.81 -24.09 3.64
N VAL A 14 -5.09 -23.88 3.31
CA VAL A 14 -6.02 -24.96 2.93
C VAL A 14 -5.58 -25.62 1.61
N PHE A 15 -5.12 -24.84 0.63
CA PHE A 15 -4.57 -25.40 -0.62
C PHE A 15 -3.23 -26.13 -0.40
N VAL A 16 -2.43 -25.72 0.58
CA VAL A 16 -1.15 -26.35 0.92
C VAL A 16 -1.32 -27.60 1.81
N ARG A 17 -2.43 -27.73 2.56
CA ARG A 17 -2.59 -28.79 3.57
C ARG A 17 -3.66 -29.84 3.23
N ARG A 18 -3.35 -30.68 2.23
CA ARG A 18 -3.38 -32.17 2.25
C ARG A 18 -3.60 -32.72 0.82
N PRO A 19 -2.59 -33.30 0.18
CA PRO A 19 -2.84 -34.31 -0.84
C PRO A 19 -3.12 -35.66 -0.14
N SER A 20 -4.33 -36.17 -0.27
CA SER A 20 -4.72 -37.51 0.22
C SER A 20 -4.38 -38.65 -0.77
N SER A 21 -3.66 -38.37 -1.86
CA SER A 21 -3.18 -39.38 -2.80
C SER A 21 -1.84 -38.95 -3.44
N PRO A 22 -0.82 -39.83 -3.45
CA PRO A 22 0.54 -39.45 -3.88
C PRO A 22 0.75 -39.34 -5.40
N GLU A 23 -0.26 -39.58 -6.25
CA GLU A 23 -0.07 -39.64 -7.71
C GLU A 23 -0.48 -38.38 -8.50
N LEU A 24 -0.99 -37.32 -7.84
CA LEU A 24 -1.34 -36.04 -8.51
C LEU A 24 -0.52 -34.83 -8.01
N SER A 25 0.62 -35.08 -7.35
CA SER A 25 1.28 -34.08 -6.49
C SER A 25 1.98 -32.92 -7.21
N TYR A 26 2.25 -32.99 -8.51
CA TYR A 26 3.00 -31.93 -9.20
C TYR A 26 2.11 -30.79 -9.74
N SER A 27 0.92 -31.10 -10.25
CA SER A 27 0.02 -30.10 -10.86
C SER A 27 -0.62 -29.18 -9.81
N HIS A 28 -1.02 -29.72 -8.66
CA HIS A 28 -1.65 -28.94 -7.59
C HIS A 28 -0.66 -27.97 -6.93
N CYS A 29 0.59 -28.39 -6.71
CA CYS A 29 1.63 -27.50 -6.18
C CYS A 29 2.00 -26.38 -7.16
N GLN A 30 1.96 -26.63 -8.47
CA GLN A 30 2.25 -25.60 -9.46
C GLN A 30 1.11 -24.58 -9.58
N ALA A 31 -0.15 -25.04 -9.52
CA ALA A 31 -1.30 -24.16 -9.43
C ALA A 31 -1.28 -23.31 -8.15
N GLY A 32 -0.89 -23.89 -7.01
CA GLY A 32 -0.73 -23.18 -5.74
C GLY A 32 0.39 -22.13 -5.77
N LEU A 33 1.54 -22.46 -6.37
CA LEU A 33 2.66 -21.51 -6.52
C LEU A 33 2.29 -20.35 -7.45
N PHE A 34 1.60 -20.62 -8.56
CA PHE A 34 1.15 -19.59 -9.48
C PHE A 34 0.20 -18.60 -8.80
N SER A 35 -0.81 -19.12 -8.06
CA SER A 35 -1.75 -18.27 -7.32
C SER A 35 -1.05 -17.43 -6.24
N ALA A 36 -0.06 -18.00 -5.54
CA ALA A 36 0.73 -17.28 -4.53
C ALA A 36 1.55 -16.12 -5.14
N VAL A 37 2.18 -16.34 -6.31
CA VAL A 37 2.94 -15.30 -7.01
C VAL A 37 2.02 -14.21 -7.53
N VAL A 38 0.89 -14.57 -8.16
CA VAL A 38 -0.09 -13.58 -8.66
C VAL A 38 -0.67 -12.76 -7.52
N THR A 39 -1.04 -13.39 -6.40
CA THR A 39 -1.55 -12.69 -5.22
C THR A 39 -0.50 -11.72 -4.66
N THR A 40 0.76 -12.16 -4.57
CA THR A 40 1.87 -11.30 -4.11
C THR A 40 2.11 -10.14 -5.05
N PHE A 41 2.10 -10.38 -6.36
CA PHE A 41 2.25 -9.35 -7.38
C PHE A 41 1.11 -8.32 -7.30
N VAL A 42 -0.14 -8.77 -7.13
CA VAL A 42 -1.31 -7.89 -6.97
C VAL A 42 -1.19 -7.07 -5.69
N ILE A 43 -0.79 -7.66 -4.57
CA ILE A 43 -0.59 -6.95 -3.30
C ILE A 43 0.50 -5.88 -3.45
N GLN A 44 1.66 -6.24 -3.98
CA GLN A 44 2.79 -5.32 -4.16
C GLN A 44 2.44 -4.18 -5.13
N THR A 45 1.82 -4.51 -6.25
CA THR A 45 1.40 -3.53 -7.26
C THR A 45 0.31 -2.59 -6.72
N SER A 46 -0.64 -3.12 -5.95
CA SER A 46 -1.69 -2.31 -5.30
C SER A 46 -1.11 -1.37 -4.25
N GLN A 47 -0.10 -1.78 -3.49
CA GLN A 47 0.59 -0.89 -2.55
C GLN A 47 1.38 0.21 -3.27
N SER A 48 1.96 -0.10 -4.43
CA SER A 48 2.67 0.91 -5.27
C SER A 48 1.72 1.91 -5.96
N LEU A 49 0.44 1.55 -6.11
CA LEU A 49 -0.62 2.38 -6.71
C LEU A 49 -1.50 3.08 -5.67
N GLN A 50 -1.09 3.11 -4.41
CA GLN A 50 -1.77 3.87 -3.35
C GLN A 50 -1.04 5.17 -3.06
N ALA A 51 -1.77 6.17 -2.59
CA ALA A 51 -1.17 7.41 -2.09
C ALA A 51 -0.24 7.10 -0.92
N ASP A 52 0.93 7.74 -0.88
CA ASP A 52 1.81 7.65 0.29
C ASP A 52 1.19 8.47 1.42
N TYR A 53 0.30 7.82 2.17
CA TYR A 53 -0.37 8.42 3.32
C TYR A 53 0.60 8.78 4.45
N MET A 54 1.77 8.12 4.51
CA MET A 54 2.84 8.47 5.45
C MET A 54 3.45 9.82 5.08
N GLU A 55 3.83 10.00 3.82
CA GLU A 55 4.35 11.28 3.31
C GLU A 55 3.33 12.41 3.46
N MET A 56 2.05 12.14 3.15
CA MET A 56 0.96 13.11 3.35
C MET A 56 0.80 13.51 4.81
N SER A 57 0.79 12.52 5.72
CA SER A 57 0.69 12.79 7.15
C SER A 57 1.90 13.55 7.68
N VAL A 58 3.11 13.23 7.22
CA VAL A 58 4.34 13.93 7.61
C VAL A 58 4.31 15.39 7.18
N ASN A 59 3.92 15.69 5.94
CA ASN A 59 3.84 17.07 5.46
C ASN A 59 2.81 17.89 6.24
N LEU A 60 1.61 17.34 6.47
CA LEU A 60 0.56 18.00 7.23
C LEU A 60 0.93 18.19 8.71
N LEU A 61 1.56 17.19 9.34
CA LEU A 61 2.04 17.31 10.72
C LEU A 61 3.17 18.33 10.83
N PHE A 62 4.08 18.37 9.87
CA PHE A 62 5.16 19.36 9.84
C PHE A 62 4.62 20.79 9.71
N GLU A 63 3.61 21.00 8.86
CA GLU A 63 2.91 22.28 8.77
C GLU A 63 2.24 22.64 10.11
N MET A 64 1.51 21.71 10.73
CA MET A 64 0.88 21.91 12.04
C MET A 64 1.89 22.32 13.13
N ILE A 65 3.04 21.65 13.19
CA ILE A 65 4.12 21.96 14.14
C ILE A 65 4.72 23.34 13.84
N SER A 66 4.91 23.67 12.56
CA SER A 66 5.45 24.96 12.12
C SER A 66 4.51 26.12 12.46
N ILE A 67 3.20 25.93 12.28
CA ILE A 67 2.17 26.88 12.72
C ILE A 67 2.23 27.08 14.23
N GLN A 68 2.28 26.01 15.03
CA GLN A 68 2.37 26.10 16.49
C GLN A 68 3.63 26.83 16.96
N ARG A 69 4.79 26.55 16.34
CA ARG A 69 6.05 27.25 16.62
C ARG A 69 5.96 28.74 16.30
N THR A 70 5.35 29.07 15.16
CA THR A 70 5.21 30.46 14.69
C THR A 70 4.32 31.26 15.64
N ILE A 71 3.18 30.70 16.06
CA ILE A 71 2.29 31.28 17.07
C ILE A 71 3.04 31.47 18.41
N ALA A 72 3.77 30.45 18.86
CA ALA A 72 4.53 30.53 20.11
C ALA A 72 5.66 31.58 20.06
N SER A 73 6.23 31.82 18.88
CA SER A 73 7.25 32.87 18.66
C SER A 73 6.67 34.26 18.44
N GLY A 74 5.35 34.41 18.32
CA GLY A 74 4.68 35.68 18.00
C GLY A 74 4.96 36.21 16.59
N ALA A 75 5.47 35.37 15.69
CA ALA A 75 5.75 35.70 14.30
C ALA A 75 4.48 35.57 13.43
N SER A 76 4.46 36.21 12.25
CA SER A 76 3.33 36.08 11.32
C SER A 76 3.26 34.67 10.73
N LEU A 77 2.05 34.12 10.63
CA LEU A 77 1.77 32.84 10.00
C LEU A 77 2.14 32.81 8.51
N ASP A 78 2.24 33.98 7.85
CA ASP A 78 2.68 34.09 6.46
C ASP A 78 4.11 33.57 6.23
N THR A 79 4.89 33.40 7.30
CA THR A 79 6.25 32.84 7.25
C THR A 79 6.27 31.31 7.19
N VAL A 80 5.13 30.65 7.43
CA VAL A 80 5.01 29.20 7.35
C VAL A 80 4.67 28.81 5.91
N ALA A 81 5.55 28.02 5.29
CA ALA A 81 5.24 27.41 4.01
C ALA A 81 4.09 26.41 4.18
N ALA A 82 3.00 26.62 3.45
CA ALA A 82 1.90 25.68 3.40
C ALA A 82 2.34 24.34 2.80
N SER A 83 1.79 23.23 3.29
CA SER A 83 1.98 21.92 2.70
C SER A 83 1.54 21.94 1.24
N THR A 84 2.32 21.29 0.38
CA THR A 84 1.95 21.03 -1.02
C THR A 84 0.80 20.02 -1.14
N LEU A 85 0.51 19.32 -0.04
CA LEU A 85 -0.54 18.31 0.08
C LEU A 85 -1.73 18.86 0.88
N ASN A 86 -2.95 18.60 0.40
CA ASN A 86 -4.20 19.01 1.02
C ASN A 86 -5.24 17.88 0.92
N PRO A 87 -6.33 17.89 1.71
CA PRO A 87 -7.32 16.80 1.70
C PRO A 87 -7.99 16.55 0.33
N ASN A 88 -7.91 17.50 -0.59
CA ASN A 88 -8.43 17.40 -1.96
C ASN A 88 -7.34 17.07 -2.99
N THR A 89 -6.08 16.86 -2.59
CA THR A 89 -5.02 16.50 -3.55
C THR A 89 -5.34 15.15 -4.14
N THR A 90 -5.55 15.14 -5.44
CA THR A 90 -5.78 13.92 -6.21
C THR A 90 -4.50 13.08 -6.20
N PHE A 91 -4.63 11.81 -5.87
CA PHE A 91 -3.53 10.86 -6.02
C PHE A 91 -3.14 10.76 -7.50
N ILE A 92 -1.85 10.95 -7.80
CA ILE A 92 -1.27 10.74 -9.11
C ILE A 92 -0.25 9.62 -8.97
N ALA A 93 -0.55 8.45 -9.52
CA ALA A 93 0.39 7.34 -9.56
C ALA A 93 1.66 7.74 -10.33
N SER A 94 2.82 7.27 -9.87
CA SER A 94 4.06 7.40 -10.64
C SER A 94 3.87 6.77 -12.02
N THR A 95 4.41 7.41 -13.06
CA THR A 95 4.34 6.90 -14.44
C THR A 95 4.83 5.46 -14.56
N THR A 96 5.80 5.06 -13.74
CA THR A 96 6.31 3.67 -13.64
C THR A 96 5.27 2.66 -13.15
N SER A 97 4.32 3.08 -12.30
CA SER A 97 3.26 2.24 -11.74
C SER A 97 2.04 2.11 -12.67
N ILE A 98 1.93 2.99 -13.68
CA ILE A 98 0.81 3.04 -14.63
C ILE A 98 1.00 2.06 -15.81
N TRP A 99 2.20 1.48 -16.01
CA TRP A 99 2.53 0.64 -17.17
C TRP A 99 1.95 -0.79 -17.11
N VAL A 100 0.66 -0.94 -16.84
CA VAL A 100 -0.05 -2.23 -17.01
C VAL A 100 -0.95 -2.23 -18.26
N ASN A 101 -1.15 -1.10 -18.95
CA ASN A 101 -1.99 -1.10 -20.16
C ASN A 101 -1.52 -0.11 -21.25
N GLY A 102 -0.28 -0.32 -21.72
CA GLY A 102 0.34 0.44 -22.82
C GLY A 102 0.56 -0.39 -24.08
N LEU A 103 -0.37 -1.29 -24.42
CA LEU A 103 -0.39 -2.04 -25.68
C LEU A 103 -1.83 -2.37 -26.10
#